data_AF-A0AAX3EL74-F1
#
_entry.id   AF-A0AAX3EL74-F1
#
_cell.length_a   1.000
_cell.length_b   1.000
_cell.length_c   1.000
_cell.angle_alpha   90.00
_cell.angle_beta   90.00
_cell.angle_gamma   90.00
#
_symmetry.space_group_name_H-M   'P 1'
#
loop_
_entity.id
_entity.type
_entity.pdbx_description
1 polymer ?
#
loop_
_entity_poly.entity_id
_entity_poly.type
_entity_poly.pdbx_seq_one_letter_code
_entity_poly.pdbx_strand_id
1 'polypeptide(L)'
;MDYFKSLDADEFETALQHVLAKGRTFKPVESLAKLDGKEGAYIMVFDEYKQFYIGQSWDLRKRIKQHWGARKPFDRLIFGRSMYDSIFPVDELRALDNTRIFAARGRNPYAVEERAEADADPRFCLNRMMGGEPTPMARMLSGLSPRARTHGVGTASLSLKEYERERDAVHDSGAVDRSAAEAGLVEVLAAMDMSIHSVQREDGTQFLWSRRDSIASAAKCGDLSVQEYVAFLEAMGEKVVWPD
;
A
#
# COMPACT_ATOMS: atom_id res chain seq x y z
N MET A 1 -15.80 -5.17 -12.67
CA MET A 1 -16.09 -6.20 -11.64
C MET A 1 -15.58 -7.59 -12.04
N ASP A 2 -15.03 -7.80 -13.24
CA ASP A 2 -14.64 -9.15 -13.69
C ASP A 2 -13.48 -9.76 -12.88
N TYR A 3 -12.62 -8.92 -12.28
CA TYR A 3 -11.62 -9.36 -11.30
C TYR A 3 -12.26 -10.12 -10.12
N PHE A 4 -13.29 -9.55 -9.46
CA PHE A 4 -13.94 -10.25 -8.35
C PHE A 4 -14.67 -11.53 -8.79
N LYS A 5 -15.13 -11.58 -10.04
CA LYS A 5 -15.72 -12.79 -10.61
C LYS A 5 -14.68 -13.87 -10.84
N SER A 6 -13.45 -13.53 -11.24
CA SER A 6 -12.37 -14.50 -11.50
C SER A 6 -11.76 -15.08 -10.23
N LEU A 7 -11.98 -14.48 -9.07
CA LEU A 7 -11.52 -15.02 -7.80
C LEU A 7 -12.28 -16.29 -7.41
N ASP A 8 -11.57 -17.24 -6.83
CA ASP A 8 -12.14 -18.48 -6.31
C ASP A 8 -12.73 -18.29 -4.90
N ALA A 9 -13.90 -18.88 -4.66
CA ALA A 9 -14.62 -18.71 -3.40
C ALA A 9 -14.03 -19.56 -2.26
N ASP A 10 -13.51 -20.74 -2.57
CA ASP A 10 -12.94 -21.66 -1.59
C ASP A 10 -11.54 -21.17 -1.17
N GLU A 11 -10.75 -20.64 -2.12
CA GLU A 11 -9.49 -19.95 -1.81
C GLU A 11 -9.73 -18.72 -0.93
N PHE A 12 -10.77 -17.93 -1.24
CA PHE A 12 -11.15 -16.78 -0.43
C PHE A 12 -11.51 -17.16 1.00
N GLU A 13 -12.39 -18.15 1.18
CA GLU A 13 -12.77 -18.60 2.51
C GLU A 13 -11.58 -19.18 3.27
N THR A 14 -10.71 -19.94 2.60
CA THR A 14 -9.47 -20.45 3.18
C THR A 14 -8.55 -19.32 3.66
N ALA A 15 -8.37 -18.27 2.84
CA ALA A 15 -7.58 -17.10 3.22
C ALA A 15 -8.20 -16.35 4.41
N LEU A 16 -9.52 -16.17 4.43
CA LEU A 16 -10.22 -15.56 5.57
C LEU A 16 -10.06 -16.38 6.85
N GLN A 17 -10.22 -17.71 6.76
CA GLN A 17 -10.06 -18.59 7.92
C GLN A 17 -8.62 -18.61 8.43
N HIS A 18 -7.62 -18.51 7.55
CA HIS A 18 -6.23 -18.38 7.97
C HIS A 18 -6.00 -17.13 8.85
N VAL A 19 -6.52 -15.97 8.41
CA VAL A 19 -6.45 -14.71 9.17
C VAL A 19 -7.19 -14.83 10.51
N LEU A 20 -8.41 -15.39 10.52
CA LEU A 20 -9.21 -15.57 11.74
C LEU A 20 -8.57 -16.56 12.73
N ALA A 21 -7.94 -17.64 12.25
CA ALA A 21 -7.34 -18.67 13.09
C ALA A 21 -6.09 -18.17 13.82
N LYS A 22 -5.26 -17.35 13.17
CA LYS A 22 -4.10 -16.71 13.81
C LYS A 22 -4.51 -15.51 14.67
N GLY A 23 -5.53 -14.79 14.25
CA GLY A 23 -6.20 -13.76 15.02
C GLY A 23 -7.25 -14.30 15.97
N ARG A 24 -6.91 -15.25 16.88
CA ARG A 24 -7.83 -15.90 17.87
C ARG A 24 -8.68 -14.94 18.73
N THR A 25 -8.46 -13.64 18.59
CA THR A 25 -9.19 -12.53 19.21
C THR A 25 -10.41 -12.06 18.41
N PHE A 26 -10.46 -12.31 17.10
CA PHE A 26 -11.57 -11.90 16.24
C PHE A 26 -12.80 -12.78 16.48
N LYS A 27 -13.90 -12.15 16.89
CA LYS A 27 -15.18 -12.82 17.11
C LYS A 27 -16.23 -12.26 16.16
N PRO A 28 -17.18 -13.09 15.68
CA PRO A 28 -18.27 -12.61 14.84
C PRO A 28 -19.10 -11.56 15.58
N VAL A 29 -19.54 -10.55 14.85
CA VAL A 29 -20.33 -9.43 15.35
C VAL A 29 -21.72 -9.50 14.76
N GLU A 30 -22.68 -9.98 15.55
CA GLU A 30 -24.09 -10.07 15.15
C GLU A 30 -24.81 -8.72 15.18
N SER A 31 -24.28 -7.74 15.92
CA SER A 31 -24.88 -6.43 16.06
C SER A 31 -23.82 -5.36 16.30
N LEU A 32 -23.80 -4.34 15.44
CA LEU A 32 -22.89 -3.21 15.55
C LEU A 32 -23.06 -2.41 16.85
N ALA A 33 -24.22 -2.46 17.49
CA ALA A 33 -24.43 -1.80 18.78
C ALA A 33 -23.50 -2.37 19.87
N LYS A 34 -23.07 -3.64 19.74
CA LYS A 34 -22.11 -4.27 20.67
C LYS A 34 -20.70 -3.67 20.57
N LEU A 35 -20.41 -2.89 19.51
CA LEU A 35 -19.12 -2.25 19.24
C LEU A 35 -19.10 -0.75 19.59
N ASP A 36 -20.19 -0.21 20.13
CA ASP A 36 -20.33 1.22 20.41
C ASP A 36 -19.28 1.70 21.43
N GLY A 37 -18.45 2.68 21.04
CA GLY A 37 -17.38 3.21 21.87
C GLY A 37 -16.32 2.18 22.26
N LYS A 38 -16.20 1.07 21.52
CA LYS A 38 -15.18 0.05 21.76
C LYS A 38 -13.99 0.24 20.84
N GLU A 39 -12.81 0.15 21.41
CA GLU A 39 -11.53 0.12 20.70
C GLU A 39 -11.15 -1.31 20.29
N GLY A 40 -10.40 -1.41 19.19
CA GLY A 40 -9.82 -2.67 18.73
C GLY A 40 -9.62 -2.72 17.23
N ALA A 41 -9.51 -3.95 16.71
CA ALA A 41 -9.45 -4.24 15.29
C ALA A 41 -10.75 -4.91 14.82
N TYR A 42 -11.05 -4.81 13.54
CA TYR A 42 -12.20 -5.40 12.89
C TYR A 42 -11.87 -5.89 11.49
N ILE A 43 -12.67 -6.85 11.02
CA ILE A 43 -12.65 -7.35 9.65
C ILE A 43 -14.05 -7.17 9.09
N MET A 44 -14.15 -6.45 7.98
CA MET A 44 -15.36 -6.37 7.15
C MET A 44 -15.21 -7.36 5.99
N VAL A 45 -16.21 -8.20 5.79
CA VAL A 45 -16.19 -9.23 4.74
C VAL A 45 -17.30 -8.92 3.74
N PHE A 46 -16.97 -9.08 2.47
CA PHE A 46 -17.84 -8.81 1.35
C PHE A 46 -17.88 -10.06 0.45
N ASP A 47 -18.72 -11.03 0.81
CA ASP A 47 -18.71 -12.37 0.22
C ASP A 47 -18.96 -12.36 -1.29
N GLU A 48 -19.87 -11.50 -1.76
CA GLU A 48 -20.19 -11.37 -3.18
C GLU A 48 -18.95 -11.00 -4.03
N TYR A 49 -18.03 -10.22 -3.45
CA TYR A 49 -16.81 -9.79 -4.11
C TYR A 49 -15.59 -10.65 -3.77
N LYS A 50 -15.73 -11.60 -2.83
CA LYS A 50 -14.63 -12.42 -2.29
C LYS A 50 -13.49 -11.54 -1.78
N GLN A 51 -13.85 -10.52 -1.01
CA GLN A 51 -12.92 -9.56 -0.45
C GLN A 51 -13.17 -9.38 1.05
N PHE A 52 -12.12 -9.08 1.79
CA PHE A 52 -12.21 -8.59 3.15
C PHE A 52 -11.32 -7.36 3.35
N TYR A 53 -11.65 -6.57 4.36
CA TYR A 53 -10.89 -5.41 4.78
C TYR A 53 -10.63 -5.49 6.26
N ILE A 54 -9.39 -5.30 6.66
CA ILE A 54 -8.95 -5.27 8.04
C ILE A 54 -8.78 -3.81 8.43
N GLY A 55 -9.24 -3.43 9.61
CA GLY A 55 -9.01 -2.09 10.11
C GLY A 55 -8.95 -2.03 11.61
N GLN A 56 -8.51 -0.89 12.12
CA GLN A 56 -8.58 -0.58 13.55
C GLN A 56 -9.20 0.78 13.86
N SER A 57 -9.65 0.94 15.11
CA SER A 57 -10.20 2.19 15.61
C SER A 57 -10.32 2.19 17.13
N TRP A 58 -10.31 3.39 17.72
CA TRP A 58 -10.74 3.66 19.10
C TRP A 58 -12.27 3.57 19.27
N ASP A 59 -13.02 3.70 18.17
CA ASP A 59 -14.45 3.48 18.08
C ASP A 59 -14.77 2.68 16.81
N LEU A 60 -14.89 1.37 16.99
CA LEU A 60 -15.11 0.40 15.93
C LEU A 60 -16.40 0.69 15.15
N ARG A 61 -17.51 0.94 15.85
CA ARG A 61 -18.81 1.19 15.22
C ARG A 61 -18.76 2.44 14.36
N LYS A 62 -18.22 3.53 14.90
CA LYS A 62 -18.09 4.79 14.17
C LYS A 62 -17.24 4.62 12.92
N ARG A 63 -16.12 3.90 13.01
CA ARG A 63 -15.21 3.68 11.89
C ARG A 63 -15.82 2.82 10.78
N ILE A 64 -16.48 1.72 11.14
CA ILE A 64 -17.20 0.88 10.16
C ILE A 64 -18.26 1.70 9.40
N LYS A 65 -19.07 2.49 10.13
CA LYS A 65 -20.06 3.37 9.50
C LYS A 65 -19.42 4.46 8.63
N GLN A 66 -18.25 4.95 9.01
CA GLN A 66 -17.50 5.91 8.21
C GLN A 66 -17.12 5.29 6.86
N HIS A 67 -16.65 4.04 6.83
CA HIS A 67 -16.37 3.34 5.57
C HIS A 67 -17.62 3.23 4.70
N TRP A 68 -18.76 2.81 5.27
CA TRP A 68 -20.01 2.71 4.51
C TRP A 68 -20.54 4.02 3.95
N GLY A 69 -20.31 5.13 4.65
CA GLY A 69 -20.80 6.46 4.28
C GLY A 69 -19.82 7.30 3.44
N ALA A 70 -18.54 6.94 3.45
CA ALA A 70 -17.52 7.70 2.74
C ALA A 70 -17.64 7.52 1.22
N ARG A 71 -17.13 8.49 0.46
CA ARG A 71 -16.95 8.38 -0.98
C ARG A 71 -15.57 8.86 -1.35
N LYS A 72 -14.90 8.12 -2.23
CA LYS A 72 -13.65 8.57 -2.83
C LYS A 72 -13.94 9.43 -4.06
N PRO A 73 -13.08 10.43 -4.31
CA PRO A 73 -13.07 11.13 -5.59
C PRO A 73 -13.02 10.14 -6.77
N PHE A 74 -13.75 10.43 -7.84
CA PHE A 74 -13.93 9.53 -8.97
C PHE A 74 -12.61 9.16 -9.66
N ASP A 75 -11.68 10.11 -9.75
CA ASP A 75 -10.33 9.91 -10.24
C ASP A 75 -9.55 8.86 -9.43
N ARG A 76 -9.79 8.75 -8.12
CA ARG A 76 -9.18 7.73 -7.25
C ARG A 76 -9.73 6.32 -7.50
N LEU A 77 -10.89 6.19 -8.13
CA LEU A 77 -11.49 4.90 -8.50
C LEU A 77 -10.88 4.36 -9.80
N ILE A 78 -10.55 5.26 -10.73
CA ILE A 78 -9.98 4.90 -12.03
C ILE A 78 -8.47 4.68 -11.93
N PHE A 79 -7.76 5.54 -11.20
CA PHE A 79 -6.29 5.61 -11.24
C PHE A 79 -5.60 5.14 -9.96
N GLY A 80 -6.35 4.68 -8.95
CA GLY A 80 -5.78 4.27 -7.66
C GLY A 80 -4.99 5.40 -6.97
N ARG A 81 -3.96 5.05 -6.18
CA ARG A 81 -2.95 6.00 -5.64
C ARG A 81 -1.62 5.89 -6.40
N SER A 82 -1.34 4.70 -6.93
CA SER A 82 -0.32 4.36 -7.91
C SER A 82 -1.06 3.82 -9.13
N MET A 83 -0.53 4.02 -10.34
CA MET A 83 -1.08 3.45 -11.58
C MET A 83 -1.03 1.91 -11.61
N TYR A 84 -0.29 1.27 -10.69
CA TYR A 84 0.03 -0.16 -10.73
C TYR A 84 -0.61 -1.00 -9.63
N ASP A 85 -1.06 -0.38 -8.53
CA ASP A 85 -1.60 -1.07 -7.35
C ASP A 85 -3.00 -0.56 -6.99
N SER A 86 -3.88 -0.50 -8.00
CA SER A 86 -5.24 0.01 -7.81
C SER A 86 -6.13 -1.04 -7.11
N ILE A 87 -5.98 -1.17 -5.81
CA ILE A 87 -6.91 -1.92 -4.95
C ILE A 87 -8.20 -1.13 -4.84
N PHE A 88 -9.37 -1.73 -5.08
CA PHE A 88 -10.66 -1.06 -4.98
C PHE A 88 -10.88 -0.48 -3.56
N PRO A 89 -11.29 0.78 -3.38
CA PRO A 89 -11.40 1.33 -2.03
C PRO A 89 -12.59 0.72 -1.29
N VAL A 90 -12.36 0.22 -0.08
CA VAL A 90 -13.42 -0.31 0.80
C VAL A 90 -14.54 0.70 1.06
N ASP A 91 -14.24 2.00 1.02
CA ASP A 91 -15.22 3.08 1.20
C ASP A 91 -16.31 3.13 0.12
N GLU A 92 -16.10 2.45 -1.02
CA GLU A 92 -17.12 2.34 -2.05
C GLU A 92 -18.10 1.19 -1.81
N LEU A 93 -17.74 0.24 -0.94
CA LEU A 93 -18.61 -0.86 -0.52
C LEU A 93 -19.49 -0.41 0.64
N ARG A 94 -20.80 -0.60 0.50
CA ARG A 94 -21.81 -0.07 1.39
C ARG A 94 -22.20 -1.07 2.47
N ALA A 95 -23.08 -0.62 3.37
CA ALA A 95 -23.57 -1.45 4.47
C ALA A 95 -24.25 -2.74 3.99
N LEU A 96 -24.89 -2.72 2.81
CA LEU A 96 -25.57 -3.88 2.24
C LEU A 96 -24.64 -4.83 1.49
N ASP A 97 -23.48 -4.35 1.05
CA ASP A 97 -22.43 -5.18 0.46
C ASP A 97 -21.68 -5.99 1.53
N ASN A 98 -21.65 -5.49 2.76
CA ASN A 98 -20.95 -6.12 3.89
C ASN A 98 -21.81 -7.26 4.46
N THR A 99 -21.32 -8.48 4.35
CA THR A 99 -22.04 -9.70 4.73
C THR A 99 -21.66 -10.21 6.11
N ARG A 100 -20.41 -10.01 6.53
CA ARG A 100 -19.90 -10.50 7.83
C ARG A 100 -18.96 -9.48 8.46
N ILE A 101 -19.06 -9.32 9.77
CA ILE A 101 -18.14 -8.49 10.55
C ILE A 101 -17.54 -9.34 11.66
N PHE A 102 -16.21 -9.27 11.80
CA PHE A 102 -15.49 -9.81 12.94
C PHE A 102 -14.81 -8.68 13.70
N ALA A 103 -14.69 -8.79 15.02
CA ALA A 103 -14.00 -7.78 15.83
C ALA A 103 -13.18 -8.41 16.95
N ALA A 104 -11.99 -7.85 17.14
CA ALA A 104 -11.08 -8.12 18.23
C ALA A 104 -10.98 -6.86 19.11
N ARG A 105 -11.62 -6.89 20.28
CA ARG A 105 -11.62 -5.76 21.22
C ARG A 105 -10.32 -5.75 22.02
N GLY A 106 -9.71 -4.58 22.22
CA GLY A 106 -8.52 -4.46 23.06
C GLY A 106 -7.75 -3.16 22.89
N ARG A 107 -6.89 -2.88 23.87
CA ARG A 107 -6.07 -1.65 23.99
C ARG A 107 -4.88 -1.57 23.02
N ASN A 108 -4.53 -2.66 22.34
CA ASN A 108 -3.48 -2.66 21.31
C ASN A 108 -4.07 -3.07 19.95
N PRO A 109 -4.89 -2.20 19.33
CA PRO A 109 -5.47 -2.46 18.02
C PRO A 109 -4.44 -2.69 16.92
N TYR A 110 -3.32 -1.95 16.98
CA TYR A 110 -2.28 -1.96 15.95
C TYR A 110 -1.62 -3.32 15.78
N ALA A 111 -1.18 -3.94 16.89
CA ALA A 111 -0.52 -5.25 16.83
C ALA A 111 -1.46 -6.38 16.36
N VAL A 112 -2.77 -6.20 16.51
CA VAL A 112 -3.78 -7.16 16.03
C VAL A 112 -4.04 -6.98 14.54
N GLU A 113 -4.14 -5.74 14.08
CA GLU A 113 -4.26 -5.38 12.66
C GLU A 113 -3.02 -5.81 11.87
N GLU A 114 -1.83 -5.42 12.31
CA GLU A 114 -0.55 -5.74 11.65
C GLU A 114 -0.37 -7.26 11.46
N ARG A 115 -0.69 -8.06 12.48
CA ARG A 115 -0.61 -9.53 12.38
C ARG A 115 -1.63 -10.08 11.39
N ALA A 116 -2.87 -9.60 11.46
CA ALA A 116 -3.93 -10.05 10.57
C ALA A 116 -3.64 -9.69 9.11
N GLU A 117 -3.06 -8.52 8.87
CA GLU A 117 -2.63 -8.09 7.54
C GLU A 117 -1.42 -8.85 7.02
N ALA A 118 -0.42 -9.14 7.87
CA ALA A 118 0.75 -9.93 7.48
C ALA A 118 0.39 -11.35 7.01
N ASP A 119 -0.71 -11.91 7.54
CA ASP A 119 -1.23 -13.23 7.16
C ASP A 119 -2.27 -13.17 6.03
N ALA A 120 -2.68 -11.98 5.59
CA ALA A 120 -3.70 -11.78 4.58
C ALA A 120 -3.14 -12.02 3.17
N ASP A 121 -3.86 -12.79 2.35
CA ASP A 121 -3.57 -12.89 0.92
C ASP A 121 -3.99 -11.59 0.21
N PRO A 122 -3.06 -10.88 -0.46
CA PRO A 122 -3.34 -9.62 -1.14
C PRO A 122 -4.43 -9.71 -2.20
N ARG A 123 -4.71 -10.89 -2.78
CA ARG A 123 -5.77 -11.07 -3.79
C ARG A 123 -7.16 -10.85 -3.22
N PHE A 124 -7.33 -11.12 -1.93
CA PHE A 124 -8.60 -11.09 -1.20
C PHE A 124 -8.70 -9.92 -0.20
N CYS A 125 -7.64 -9.13 -0.04
CA CYS A 125 -7.55 -8.09 0.97
C CYS A 125 -7.59 -6.68 0.36
N LEU A 126 -8.52 -5.83 0.83
CA LEU A 126 -8.69 -4.45 0.36
C LEU A 126 -7.78 -3.44 1.08
N ASN A 127 -6.88 -3.90 1.95
CA ASN A 127 -5.94 -3.04 2.67
C ASN A 127 -4.91 -2.46 1.69
N ARG A 128 -4.84 -1.13 1.64
CA ARG A 128 -3.98 -0.39 0.70
C ARG A 128 -2.61 -0.01 1.25
N MET A 129 -2.43 -0.17 2.55
CA MET A 129 -1.19 0.11 3.27
C MET A 129 -1.03 -1.05 4.25
N MET A 130 0.20 -1.53 4.44
CA MET A 130 0.51 -2.32 5.62
C MET A 130 0.06 -1.53 6.86
N GLY A 131 -0.68 -2.20 7.73
CA GLY A 131 -1.13 -1.74 9.02
C GLY A 131 0.06 -1.52 9.95
N GLY A 132 -0.21 -0.83 11.06
CA GLY A 132 0.82 -0.32 11.97
C GLY A 132 0.81 1.20 12.03
N GLU A 133 1.62 1.76 12.93
CA GLU A 133 1.72 3.21 13.09
C GLU A 133 2.39 3.81 11.85
N PRO A 134 1.72 4.68 11.07
CA PRO A 134 2.31 5.23 9.87
C PRO A 134 3.49 6.11 10.25
N THR A 135 4.70 5.70 9.84
CA THR A 135 5.91 6.47 10.08
C THR A 135 5.78 7.86 9.43
N PRO A 136 6.41 8.91 9.98
CA PRO A 136 6.38 10.25 9.37
C PRO A 136 6.75 10.25 7.88
N MET A 137 7.70 9.38 7.50
CA MET A 137 8.14 9.21 6.12
C MET A 137 7.10 8.51 5.24
N ALA A 138 6.39 7.50 5.76
CA ALA A 138 5.26 6.89 5.05
C ALA A 138 4.16 7.92 4.76
N ARG A 139 3.90 8.87 5.67
CA ARG A 139 2.95 9.97 5.46
C ARG A 139 3.41 10.95 4.38
N MET A 140 4.68 11.35 4.41
CA MET A 140 5.31 12.25 3.43
C MET A 140 5.25 11.67 2.00
N LEU A 141 5.66 10.41 1.82
CA LEU A 141 5.64 9.72 0.52
C LEU A 141 4.23 9.55 -0.04
N SER A 142 3.24 9.53 0.83
CA SER A 142 1.83 9.39 0.48
C SER A 142 1.22 10.65 -0.15
N GLY A 143 1.90 11.81 -0.03
CA GLY A 143 1.53 13.11 -0.59
C GLY A 143 2.20 13.44 -1.93
N LEU A 144 3.24 12.70 -2.34
CA LEU A 144 3.92 12.91 -3.62
C LEU A 144 3.11 12.25 -4.75
N SER A 145 2.32 13.06 -5.44
CA SER A 145 1.52 12.61 -6.59
C SER A 145 2.42 12.21 -7.76
N PRO A 146 2.24 11.03 -8.39
CA PRO A 146 2.92 10.68 -9.64
C PRO A 146 2.66 11.69 -10.77
N ARG A 147 1.57 12.46 -10.71
CA ARG A 147 1.23 13.51 -11.68
C ARG A 147 2.04 14.80 -11.52
N ALA A 148 2.75 14.97 -10.41
CA ALA A 148 3.64 16.11 -10.20
C ALA A 148 5.06 15.85 -10.74
N ARG A 149 5.34 14.63 -11.23
CA ARG A 149 6.63 14.23 -11.77
C ARG A 149 6.83 14.91 -13.14
N THR A 150 7.94 15.61 -13.30
CA THR A 150 8.30 16.34 -14.53
C THR A 150 9.03 15.47 -15.57
N HIS A 151 9.27 14.18 -15.26
CA HIS A 151 10.03 13.29 -16.13
C HIS A 151 9.18 12.74 -17.27
N GLY A 152 9.79 12.58 -18.44
CA GLY A 152 9.13 12.05 -19.64
C GLY A 152 8.68 10.60 -19.45
N VAL A 153 7.54 10.25 -20.05
CA VAL A 153 7.13 8.85 -20.20
C VAL A 153 7.95 8.27 -21.35
N GLY A 154 9.06 7.62 -21.04
CA GLY A 154 9.87 6.88 -22.02
C GLY A 154 9.23 5.53 -22.33
N THR A 155 8.84 5.25 -23.56
CA THR A 155 8.31 3.94 -23.99
C THR A 155 9.40 2.88 -24.16
N ALA A 156 10.30 2.75 -23.20
CA ALA A 156 11.31 1.69 -23.19
C ALA A 156 10.75 0.45 -22.48
N SER A 157 10.62 -0.66 -23.21
CA SER A 157 10.26 -1.95 -22.64
C SER A 157 11.51 -2.63 -22.07
N LEU A 158 11.45 -3.10 -20.83
CA LEU A 158 12.48 -3.91 -20.19
C LEU A 158 11.99 -5.35 -20.05
N SER A 159 12.90 -6.31 -20.15
CA SER A 159 12.66 -7.67 -19.63
C SER A 159 12.76 -7.70 -18.11
N LEU A 160 12.20 -8.73 -17.46
CA LEU A 160 12.30 -8.91 -16.01
C LEU A 160 13.76 -8.92 -15.51
N LYS A 161 14.67 -9.55 -16.26
CA LYS A 161 16.11 -9.60 -15.92
C LYS A 161 16.78 -8.24 -16.01
N GLU A 162 16.40 -7.43 -16.99
CA GLU A 162 16.90 -6.06 -17.09
C GLU A 162 16.35 -5.18 -15.97
N TYR A 163 15.06 -5.32 -15.64
CA TYR A 163 14.47 -4.67 -14.47
C TYR A 163 15.23 -5.02 -13.18
N GLU A 164 15.50 -6.30 -12.92
CA GLU A 164 16.24 -6.73 -11.73
C GLU A 164 17.64 -6.10 -11.69
N ARG A 165 18.37 -6.12 -12.81
CA ARG A 165 19.70 -5.48 -12.91
C ARG A 165 19.64 -3.97 -12.63
N GLU A 166 18.67 -3.27 -13.21
CA GLU A 166 18.53 -1.82 -13.03
C GLU A 166 18.05 -1.46 -11.62
N ARG A 167 17.23 -2.31 -11.00
CA ARG A 167 16.84 -2.18 -9.59
C ARG A 167 18.04 -2.38 -8.67
N ASP A 168 18.83 -3.42 -8.94
CA ASP A 168 20.01 -3.74 -8.13
C ASP A 168 21.09 -2.66 -8.30
N ALA A 169 21.24 -2.06 -9.49
CA ALA A 169 22.13 -0.91 -9.70
C ALA A 169 21.76 0.32 -8.84
N VAL A 170 20.46 0.57 -8.62
CA VAL A 170 20.01 1.62 -7.69
C VAL A 170 20.38 1.25 -6.24
N HIS A 171 20.20 0.00 -5.84
CA HIS A 171 20.58 -0.46 -4.50
C HIS A 171 22.10 -0.40 -4.28
N ASP A 172 22.89 -0.87 -5.25
CA ASP A 172 24.35 -0.87 -5.21
C ASP A 172 24.91 0.55 -5.15
N SER A 173 24.26 1.51 -5.83
CA SER A 173 24.65 2.93 -5.74
C SER A 173 24.50 3.50 -4.32
N GLY A 174 23.54 3.00 -3.53
CA GLY A 174 23.38 3.35 -2.11
C GLY A 174 24.33 2.61 -1.16
N ALA A 175 25.00 1.57 -1.63
CA ALA A 175 25.95 0.76 -0.86
C ALA A 175 27.42 1.20 -1.02
N VAL A 176 27.70 2.20 -1.88
CA VAL A 176 29.04 2.79 -2.03
C VAL A 176 29.46 3.47 -0.73
N ASP A 177 30.73 3.26 -0.35
CA ASP A 177 31.35 3.65 0.93
C ASP A 177 30.94 5.05 1.43
N ARG A 178 30.08 5.06 2.47
CA ARG A 178 29.51 6.26 3.10
C ARG A 178 30.55 7.16 3.78
N SER A 179 31.81 6.73 3.85
CA SER A 179 32.88 7.46 4.54
C SER A 179 33.50 8.61 3.71
N ALA A 180 33.16 8.76 2.42
CA ALA A 180 33.80 9.76 1.56
C ALA A 180 32.88 10.60 0.63
N ALA A 181 31.57 10.34 0.57
CA ALA A 181 30.75 10.82 -0.56
C ALA A 181 29.28 11.21 -0.27
N GLU A 182 28.99 11.89 0.84
CA GLU A 182 27.62 12.43 1.09
C GLU A 182 27.12 13.36 -0.04
N ALA A 183 28.02 14.11 -0.69
CA ALA A 183 27.65 14.97 -1.82
C ALA A 183 27.50 14.19 -3.16
N GLY A 184 28.10 13.00 -3.29
CA GLY A 184 28.13 12.26 -4.55
C GLY A 184 26.89 11.38 -4.78
N LEU A 185 26.31 10.83 -3.72
CA LEU A 185 25.18 9.89 -3.84
C LEU A 185 23.95 10.54 -4.47
N VAL A 186 23.58 11.74 -3.99
CA VAL A 186 22.40 12.47 -4.49
C VAL A 186 22.58 12.85 -5.96
N GLU A 187 23.77 13.32 -6.35
CA GLU A 187 24.08 13.65 -7.74
C GLU A 187 24.05 12.42 -8.65
N VAL A 188 24.59 11.29 -8.20
CA VAL A 188 24.54 10.02 -8.93
C VAL A 188 23.10 9.55 -9.12
N LEU A 189 22.28 9.60 -8.07
CA LEU A 189 20.87 9.22 -8.13
C LEU A 189 20.07 10.17 -9.04
N ALA A 190 20.29 11.48 -8.96
CA ALA A 190 19.58 12.47 -9.77
C ALA A 190 19.99 12.44 -11.25
N ALA A 191 21.21 11.99 -11.57
CA ALA A 191 21.70 11.83 -12.94
C ALA A 191 21.16 10.58 -13.65
N MET A 192 20.57 9.63 -12.92
CA MET A 192 20.00 8.42 -13.50
C MET A 192 18.72 8.73 -14.32
N ASP A 193 18.43 7.86 -15.30
CA ASP A 193 17.20 7.95 -16.07
C ASP A 193 15.98 7.58 -15.19
N MET A 194 15.16 8.60 -14.91
CA MET A 194 13.92 8.51 -14.12
C MET A 194 12.69 8.19 -14.97
N SER A 195 12.86 7.89 -16.26
CA SER A 195 11.77 7.49 -17.14
C SER A 195 11.02 6.26 -16.60
N ILE A 196 9.72 6.22 -16.87
CA ILE A 196 8.88 5.08 -16.53
C ILE A 196 9.02 4.03 -17.63
N HIS A 197 9.52 2.85 -17.29
CA HIS A 197 9.68 1.70 -18.18
C HIS A 197 8.51 0.73 -18.08
N SER A 198 8.19 -0.01 -19.15
CA SER A 198 7.28 -1.16 -19.11
C SER A 198 8.07 -2.46 -19.00
N VAL A 199 7.88 -3.21 -17.92
CA VAL A 199 8.59 -4.46 -17.64
C VAL A 199 7.72 -5.65 -18.01
N GLN A 200 8.22 -6.53 -18.88
CA GLN A 200 7.54 -7.78 -19.25
C GLN A 200 7.92 -8.91 -18.28
N ARG A 201 6.91 -9.60 -17.75
CA ARG A 201 7.04 -10.81 -16.93
C ARG A 201 7.10 -12.06 -17.81
N GLU A 202 7.60 -13.16 -17.25
CA GLU A 202 7.69 -14.45 -17.95
C GLU A 202 6.32 -15.06 -18.31
N ASP A 203 5.27 -14.67 -17.58
CA ASP A 203 3.88 -15.06 -17.85
C ASP A 203 3.20 -14.22 -18.95
N GLY A 204 3.94 -13.29 -19.59
CA GLY A 204 3.45 -12.40 -20.64
C GLY A 204 2.70 -11.17 -20.14
N THR A 205 2.53 -11.00 -18.82
CA THR A 205 1.97 -9.78 -18.24
C THR A 205 3.01 -8.66 -18.16
N GLN A 206 2.56 -7.41 -18.01
CA GLN A 206 3.44 -6.24 -17.94
C GLN A 206 3.14 -5.41 -16.69
N PHE A 207 4.17 -4.80 -16.11
CA PHE A 207 4.03 -3.78 -15.06
C PHE A 207 4.97 -2.62 -15.37
N LEU A 208 4.64 -1.39 -14.97
CA LEU A 208 5.58 -0.28 -15.19
C LEU A 208 6.40 -0.01 -13.93
N TRP A 209 7.61 0.51 -14.14
CA TRP A 209 8.58 0.77 -13.09
C TRP A 209 9.51 1.92 -13.47
N SER A 210 10.00 2.69 -12.50
CA SER A 210 11.06 3.68 -12.70
C SER A 210 12.13 3.57 -11.60
N ARG A 211 13.36 4.00 -11.90
CA ARG A 211 14.43 4.09 -10.89
C ARG A 211 14.04 4.95 -9.70
N ARG A 212 13.24 6.01 -9.93
CA ARG A 212 12.65 6.87 -8.88
C ARG A 212 11.80 6.09 -7.88
N ASP A 213 11.09 5.04 -8.33
CA ASP A 213 10.28 4.19 -7.46
C ASP A 213 11.18 3.29 -6.59
N SER A 214 12.30 2.79 -7.12
CA SER A 214 13.32 2.08 -6.34
C SER A 214 14.00 2.97 -5.31
N ILE A 215 14.36 4.21 -5.67
CA ILE A 215 14.95 5.19 -4.74
C ILE A 215 13.98 5.51 -3.59
N ALA A 216 12.69 5.70 -3.90
CA ALA A 216 11.67 5.90 -2.88
C ALA A 216 11.48 4.66 -1.98
N SER A 217 11.65 3.45 -2.52
CA SER A 217 11.64 2.21 -1.74
C SER A 217 12.85 2.10 -0.82
N ALA A 218 14.05 2.43 -1.31
CA ALA A 218 15.28 2.46 -0.52
C ALA A 218 15.15 3.43 0.67
N ALA A 219 14.55 4.61 0.47
CA ALA A 219 14.21 5.50 1.58
C ALA A 219 13.29 4.80 2.60
N LYS A 220 12.17 4.19 2.16
CA LYS A 220 11.23 3.44 3.04
C LYS A 220 11.89 2.35 3.87
N CYS A 221 12.84 1.64 3.30
CA CYS A 221 13.56 0.54 3.95
C CYS A 221 14.68 1.03 4.89
N GLY A 222 14.99 2.33 4.89
CA GLY A 222 16.06 2.91 5.71
C GLY A 222 17.45 2.85 5.04
N ASP A 223 17.50 2.45 3.77
CA ASP A 223 18.74 2.40 2.98
C ASP A 223 19.18 3.80 2.53
N LEU A 224 18.22 4.72 2.34
CA LEU A 224 18.45 6.17 2.25
C LEU A 224 17.91 6.88 3.49
N SER A 225 18.67 7.83 4.00
CA SER A 225 18.19 8.76 5.02
C SER A 225 17.12 9.70 4.45
N VAL A 226 16.33 10.27 5.36
CA VAL A 226 15.34 11.30 5.02
C VAL A 226 16.00 12.51 4.35
N GLN A 227 17.20 12.90 4.80
CA GLN A 227 17.92 14.06 4.27
C GLN A 227 18.41 13.81 2.83
N GLU A 228 18.98 12.63 2.57
CA GLU A 228 19.43 12.25 1.23
C GLU A 228 18.26 12.15 0.24
N TYR A 229 17.13 11.58 0.69
CA TYR A 229 15.95 11.48 -0.16
C TYR A 229 15.32 12.85 -0.46
N VAL A 230 15.31 13.77 0.52
CA VAL A 230 14.86 15.15 0.31
C VAL A 230 15.76 15.89 -0.66
N ALA A 231 17.08 15.79 -0.48
CA ALA A 231 18.06 16.39 -1.38
C ALA A 231 17.94 15.84 -2.81
N PHE A 232 17.67 14.54 -2.97
CA PHE A 232 17.33 13.94 -4.26
C PHE A 232 16.09 14.56 -4.89
N LEU A 233 14.99 14.69 -4.13
CA LEU A 233 13.77 15.31 -4.65
C LEU A 233 14.00 16.77 -5.08
N GLU A 234 14.75 17.54 -4.29
CA GLU A 234 15.12 18.92 -4.62
C GLU A 234 16.00 18.99 -5.87
N ALA A 235 16.96 18.07 -6.04
CA ALA A 235 17.80 17.97 -7.24
C ALA A 235 16.98 17.63 -8.49
N MET A 236 15.88 16.87 -8.35
CA MET A 236 14.93 16.60 -9.43
C MET A 236 13.98 17.78 -9.70
N GLY A 237 14.07 18.88 -8.94
CA GLY A 237 13.18 20.03 -9.02
C GLY A 237 11.80 19.80 -8.39
N GLU A 238 11.63 18.73 -7.58
CA GLU A 238 10.40 18.45 -6.85
C GLU A 238 10.37 19.27 -5.54
N LYS A 239 9.23 19.92 -5.25
CA LYS A 239 9.05 20.68 -4.01
C LYS A 239 8.59 19.76 -2.88
N VAL A 240 9.41 19.62 -1.84
CA VAL A 240 9.06 18.90 -0.61
C VAL A 240 8.21 19.79 0.29
N VAL A 241 7.05 19.29 0.73
CA VAL A 241 6.18 19.96 1.71
C VAL A 241 6.12 19.11 2.97
N TRP A 242 6.60 19.68 4.07
CA TRP A 242 6.49 19.06 5.39
C TRP A 242 5.10 19.34 5.97
N PRO A 243 4.39 18.32 6.47
CA PRO A 243 3.23 18.56 7.32
C PRO A 243 3.72 19.12 8.67
N ASP A 244 3.17 20.26 9.08
CA ASP A 244 3.32 20.81 10.44
C ASP A 244 2.80 19.84 11.52
#